data_AF-A0A5K0VTS7-F1
#
_entry.id   AF-A0A5K0VTS7-F1
#
_cell.length_a   1.000
_cell.length_b   1.000
_cell.length_c   1.000
_cell.angle_alpha   90.00
_cell.angle_beta   90.00
_cell.angle_gamma   90.00
#
_symmetry.space_group_name_H-M   'P 1'
#
loop_
_entity.id
_entity.type
_entity.pdbx_description
1 polymer ?
#
loop_
_entity_poly.entity_id
_entity_poly.type
_entity_poly.pdbx_seq_one_letter_code
_entity_poly.pdbx_strand_id
1 'polypeptide(L)' 'RTNSLVKELSVPSEGSKDLYFPRQYSQSNTGQFKTCLWKLWLTYWRSPEYNFVRYVYALVAALLLGTIFWGVGKD' A
#
# COMPACT_ATOMS: atom_id res chain seq x y z
N ARG A 1 20.43 29.64 9.11
CA ARG A 1 20.48 28.79 10.33
C ARG A 1 20.48 27.31 9.99
N THR A 2 19.52 26.78 9.23
CA THR A 2 19.48 25.35 8.89
C THR A 2 20.67 24.92 8.02
N ASN A 3 20.98 25.66 6.95
CA ASN A 3 22.10 25.34 6.06
C ASN A 3 23.47 25.43 6.73
N SER A 4 23.65 26.35 7.68
CA SER A 4 24.90 26.47 8.45
C SER A 4 25.07 25.31 9.43
N LEU A 5 24.00 24.91 10.11
CA LEU A 5 24.01 23.76 11.03
C LEU A 5 24.27 22.44 10.29
N VAL A 6 23.66 22.26 9.11
CA VAL A 6 23.88 21.09 8.24
C VAL A 6 25.34 21.02 7.81
N LYS A 7 25.96 22.16 7.45
CA LYS A 7 27.37 22.19 7.04
C LYS A 7 28.31 21.78 8.17
N GLU A 8 28.05 22.24 9.39
CA GLU A 8 28.81 21.87 10.59
C GLU A 8 28.66 20.38 10.93
N LEU A 9 27.43 19.85 10.90
CA LEU A 9 27.13 18.44 11.19
C LEU A 9 27.54 17.48 10.06
N SER A 10 27.77 17.98 8.85
CA SER A 10 28.24 17.17 7.72
C SER A 10 29.72 16.80 7.83
N VAL A 11 30.46 17.49 8.70
CA VAL A 11 31.87 17.17 8.98
C VAL A 11 31.92 16.05 10.03
N PRO A 12 32.45 14.87 9.69
CA PRO A 12 32.64 13.80 10.65
C PRO A 12 33.62 14.20 11.76
N SER A 13 33.41 13.72 13.00
CA SER A 13 34.34 13.95 14.10
C SER A 13 35.69 13.27 13.85
N GLU A 14 36.78 13.86 14.34
CA GLU A 14 38.11 13.23 14.28
C GLU A 14 38.07 11.84 14.93
N GLY A 15 38.44 10.81 14.16
CA GLY A 15 38.38 9.40 14.57
C GLY A 15 37.10 8.65 14.19
N SER A 16 36.13 9.30 13.53
CA SER A 16 34.96 8.58 12.99
C SER A 16 35.39 7.63 11.86
N LYS A 17 34.75 6.46 11.79
CA LYS A 17 34.95 5.49 10.71
C LYS A 17 33.85 5.67 9.68
N ASP A 18 34.18 5.41 8.41
CA ASP A 18 33.20 5.40 7.34
C ASP A 18 32.04 4.45 7.66
N LEU A 19 30.83 4.86 7.27
CA LEU A 19 29.63 4.05 7.38
C LEU A 19 29.78 2.79 6.52
N TYR A 20 29.99 1.66 7.17
CA TYR A 20 30.02 0.35 6.51
C TYR A 20 28.62 -0.26 6.48
N PHE A 21 28.08 -0.42 5.28
CA PHE A 21 26.82 -1.12 5.06
C PHE A 21 27.09 -2.55 4.59
N PRO A 22 26.82 -3.59 5.41
CA PRO A 22 27.09 -4.97 5.02
C PRO A 22 26.17 -5.48 3.90
N ARG A 23 25.09 -4.75 3.58
CA ARG A 23 24.15 -5.06 2.49
C ARG A 23 23.74 -3.77 1.80
N GLN A 24 23.58 -3.85 0.47
CA GLN A 24 23.13 -2.73 -0.38
C GLN A 24 21.76 -2.17 0.05
N TYR A 25 20.88 -3.02 0.59
CA TYR A 25 19.54 -2.64 1.02
C TYR A 25 19.34 -2.89 2.52
N SER A 26 18.61 -1.99 3.18
CA SER A 26 18.30 -2.08 4.62
C SER A 26 17.40 -3.26 4.99
N GLN A 27 16.60 -3.75 4.04
CA GLN A 27 15.68 -4.88 4.22
C GLN A 27 15.84 -5.88 3.09
N SER A 28 15.63 -7.16 3.38
CA SER A 28 15.65 -8.23 2.36
C SER A 28 14.53 -8.03 1.34
N ASN A 29 14.69 -8.61 0.15
CA ASN A 29 13.69 -8.56 -0.93
C ASN A 29 12.31 -9.05 -0.45
N THR A 30 12.29 -10.12 0.36
CA THR A 30 11.05 -10.65 0.95
C THR A 30 10.42 -9.68 1.96
N GLY A 31 11.22 -8.95 2.74
CA GLY A 31 10.73 -7.94 3.68
C GLY A 31 10.11 -6.74 2.96
N GLN A 32 10.76 -6.29 1.89
CA GLN A 32 10.23 -5.23 1.03
C GLN A 32 8.93 -5.67 0.34
N PHE A 33 8.88 -6.88 -0.19
CA PHE A 33 7.68 -7.45 -0.80
C PHE A 33 6.49 -7.49 0.17
N LYS A 34 6.69 -8.01 1.39
CA LYS A 34 5.65 -8.02 2.44
C LYS A 34 5.15 -6.61 2.76
N THR A 35 6.07 -5.64 2.83
CA THR A 35 5.74 -4.24 3.11
C THR A 35 4.91 -3.61 1.98
N CYS A 36 5.30 -3.85 0.73
CA CYS A 36 4.56 -3.38 -0.44
C CYS A 36 3.16 -4.00 -0.50
N LEU A 37 3.05 -5.31 -0.22
CA LEU A 37 1.77 -6.01 -0.19
C LEU A 37 0.85 -5.47 0.90
N TRP A 38 1.38 -5.25 2.11
CA TRP A 38 0.63 -4.63 3.20
C TRP A 38 0.12 -3.23 2.83
N LYS A 39 0.99 -2.39 2.26
CA LYS A 39 0.61 -1.05 1.80
C LYS A 39 -0.47 -1.11 0.73
N LEU A 40 -0.33 -2.00 -0.25
CA LEU A 40 -1.34 -2.19 -1.30
C LEU A 40 -2.68 -2.61 -0.71
N TRP A 41 -2.67 -3.58 0.21
CA TRP A 41 -3.88 -4.09 0.86
C TRP A 41 -4.57 -2.99 1.68
N LEU A 42 -3.80 -2.21 2.45
CA LEU A 42 -4.33 -1.13 3.26
C LEU A 42 -4.91 -0.01 2.38
N THR A 43 -4.19 0.42 1.34
CA THR A 43 -4.70 1.41 0.38
C THR A 43 -5.96 0.92 -0.32
N TYR A 44 -5.99 -0.34 -0.74
CA TYR A 44 -7.15 -0.94 -1.39
C TYR A 44 -8.41 -0.88 -0.51
N TRP A 45 -8.30 -1.19 0.78
CA TRP A 45 -9.45 -1.09 1.70
C TRP A 45 -9.80 0.35 2.09
N ARG A 46 -8.82 1.25 2.09
CA ARG A 46 -8.98 2.65 2.50
C ARG A 46 -9.40 3.59 1.37
N SER A 47 -9.62 3.08 0.16
CA SER A 47 -10.16 3.82 -0.98
C SER A 47 -11.69 3.72 -1.01
N PRO A 48 -12.42 4.68 -0.39
CA PRO A 48 -13.88 4.62 -0.27
C PRO A 48 -14.59 4.61 -1.62
N GLU A 49 -14.06 5.32 -2.62
CA GLU A 49 -14.62 5.36 -3.98
C GLU A 49 -14.62 3.97 -4.64
N TYR A 50 -13.54 3.21 -4.47
CA TYR A 50 -13.41 1.87 -5.04
C TYR A 50 -14.38 0.87 -4.39
N ASN A 51 -14.55 0.96 -3.06
CA ASN A 51 -15.52 0.14 -2.33
C ASN A 51 -16.96 0.47 -2.75
N PHE A 52 -17.29 1.76 -2.93
CA PHE A 52 -18.61 2.19 -3.36
C PHE A 52 -18.98 1.62 -4.74
N VAL A 53 -18.08 1.73 -5.72
CA VAL A 53 -18.29 1.18 -7.07
C VAL A 53 -18.55 -0.33 -7.02
N ARG A 54 -17.82 -1.06 -6.17
CA ARG A 54 -18.05 -2.50 -5.97
C ARG A 54 -19.41 -2.83 -5.41
N TYR A 55 -19.87 -2.12 -4.40
CA TYR A 55 -21.18 -2.37 -3.81
C TYR A 55 -22.31 -2.05 -4.79
N VAL A 56 -22.20 -0.93 -5.53
CA VAL A 56 -23.17 -0.57 -6.57
C VAL A 56 -23.17 -1.62 -7.67
N TYR A 57 -22.00 -2.04 -8.15
CA TYR A 57 -21.89 -3.09 -9.16
C TYR A 57 -22.54 -4.41 -8.70
N ALA A 58 -22.24 -4.84 -7.47
CA ALA A 58 -22.81 -6.07 -6.91
C ALA A 58 -24.34 -5.98 -6.78
N LEU A 59 -24.87 -4.83 -6.36
CA LEU A 59 -26.31 -4.59 -6.26
C LEU A 59 -26.97 -4.66 -7.64
N VAL A 60 -26.41 -3.96 -8.64
CA VAL A 60 -26.95 -3.95 -10.00
C VAL A 60 -26.92 -5.36 -10.60
N ALA A 61 -25.81 -6.08 -10.45
CA ALA A 61 -25.70 -7.46 -10.91
C ALA A 61 -26.73 -8.38 -10.23
N ALA A 62 -26.92 -8.25 -8.92
CA ALA A 62 -27.91 -9.03 -8.17
C ALA A 62 -29.35 -8.72 -8.63
N LEU A 63 -29.68 -7.45 -8.88
CA LEU A 63 -31.00 -7.06 -9.39
C LEU A 63 -31.22 -7.57 -10.82
N LEU A 64 -30.24 -7.46 -11.71
CA LEU A 64 -30.33 -7.97 -13.08
C LEU A 64 -30.54 -9.48 -13.09
N LEU A 65 -29.71 -10.24 -12.38
CA LEU A 65 -29.86 -11.68 -12.29
C LEU A 65 -31.19 -12.06 -11.62
N GLY A 66 -31.52 -11.42 -10.49
CA GLY A 66 -32.76 -11.69 -9.77
C GLY A 66 -34.02 -11.42 -10.61
N THR A 67 -34.00 -10.38 -11.44
CA THR A 67 -35.11 -10.05 -12.36
C THR A 67 -35.17 -11.02 -13.55
N ILE A 68 -34.03 -11.37 -14.16
CA ILE A 68 -33.97 -12.34 -15.27
C ILE A 68 -34.51 -13.70 -14.84
N PHE A 69 -34.13 -14.16 -13.65
CA PHE A 69 -34.53 -15.46 -13.11
C PHE A 69 -35.78 -15.35 -12.21
N TRP A 70 -36.52 -14.25 -12.27
CA TRP A 70 -37.69 -14.06 -11.42
C TRP A 70 -38.78 -15.08 -11.75
N GLY A 71 -39.16 -15.88 -10.76
CA GLY A 71 -40.22 -16.88 -10.92
C GLY A 71 -39.81 -18.16 -11.67
N VAL A 72 -38.53 -18.36 -11.96
CA VAL A 72 -38.00 -19.63 -12.48
C VAL A 72 -38.13 -20.71 -11.38
N GLY A 73 -38.67 -21.89 -11.73
CA GLY A 73 -38.86 -23.01 -10.81
C GLY A 73 -40.12 -22.92 -9.92
N LYS A 74 -41.10 -22.09 -10.32
CA LYS A 74 -42.39 -21.99 -9.66
C LYS A 74 -43.35 -23.04 -10.25
N ASP A 75 -43.17 -24.29 -9.84
CA ASP A 75 -44.12 -25.41 -10.00
C ASP A 75 -44.75 -25.76 -8.64
#